data_AF-E9JAE5-F1
#
_entry.id   AF-E9JAE5-F1
#
_cell.length_a   1.000
_cell.length_b   1.000
_cell.length_c   1.000
_cell.angle_alpha   90.00
_cell.angle_beta   90.00
_cell.angle_gamma   90.00
#
_symmetry.space_group_name_H-M   'P 1'
#
loop_
_entity.id
_entity.type
_entity.pdbx_description
1 polymer ?
#
loop_
_entity_poly.entity_id
_entity_poly.type
_entity_poly.pdbx_seq_one_letter_code
_entity_poly.pdbx_strand_id
1 'polypeptide(L)' 'MYHPFHLHGYSFCVLYTGQFVNALNKDNITNADVAREINAHINRLQNGYYQNCAPKDTVIVPDTGYVIIRFKADNPG' A
#
# COMPACT_ATOMS: atom_id res chain seq x y z
N MET A 1 -12.02 -0.83 -11.78
CA MET A 1 -11.42 -2.16 -12.06
C MET A 1 -10.47 -2.50 -10.93
N TYR A 2 -10.45 -3.72 -10.42
CA TYR A 2 -9.54 -4.12 -9.34
C TYR A 2 -8.26 -4.73 -9.93
N HIS A 3 -7.09 -4.35 -9.40
CA HIS A 3 -5.80 -4.84 -9.89
C HIS A 3 -5.16 -5.77 -8.85
N PRO A 4 -5.08 -7.09 -9.09
CA PRO A 4 -4.31 -7.97 -8.21
C PRO A 4 -2.81 -7.71 -8.40
N PHE A 5 -2.11 -7.43 -7.31
CA PHE A 5 -0.65 -7.35 -7.26
C PHE A 5 -0.10 -8.59 -6.55
N HIS A 6 0.83 -9.28 -7.20
CA HIS A 6 1.52 -10.46 -6.67
C HIS A 6 3.02 -10.20 -6.57
N LEU A 7 3.67 -10.65 -5.49
CA LEU A 7 5.11 -10.53 -5.29
C LEU A 7 5.77 -11.90 -5.24
N HIS A 8 6.66 -12.17 -6.20
CA HIS A 8 7.45 -13.41 -6.22
C HIS A 8 8.51 -13.42 -5.11
N GLY A 9 8.81 -14.61 -4.59
CA GLY A 9 9.94 -14.86 -3.69
C GLY A 9 9.76 -14.34 -2.26
N TYR A 10 8.64 -13.69 -1.93
CA TYR A 10 8.39 -13.08 -0.63
C TYR A 10 6.92 -13.20 -0.22
N SER A 11 6.70 -13.37 1.08
CA SER A 11 5.45 -12.96 1.71
C SER A 11 5.57 -11.50 2.17
N PHE A 12 4.50 -10.73 2.04
CA PHE A 12 4.44 -9.34 2.50
C PHE A 12 3.28 -9.10 3.47
N CYS A 13 3.43 -8.01 4.20
CA CYS A 13 2.42 -7.42 5.05
C CYS A 13 1.72 -6.27 4.35
N VAL A 14 0.40 -6.31 4.29
CA VAL A 14 -0.42 -5.16 3.92
C VAL A 14 -0.51 -4.25 5.13
N LEU A 15 0.20 -3.12 5.10
CA LEU A 15 0.20 -2.15 6.21
C LEU A 15 -1.02 -1.23 6.17
N TYR A 16 -1.40 -0.80 4.96
CA TYR A 16 -2.52 0.09 4.78
C TYR A 16 -3.10 -0.05 3.37
N THR A 17 -4.40 0.16 3.24
CA THR A 17 -5.08 0.31 1.95
C THR A 17 -5.96 1.54 2.01
N GLY A 18 -6.01 2.28 0.92
CA GLY A 18 -6.79 3.49 0.82
C GLY A 18 -7.27 3.75 -0.59
N GLN A 19 -8.20 4.69 -0.71
CA GLN A 19 -8.72 5.17 -1.98
C GLN A 19 -8.70 6.70 -1.98
N PHE A 20 -8.40 7.27 -3.14
CA PHE A 20 -8.53 8.69 -3.37
C PHE A 20 -10.00 8.98 -3.69
N VAL A 21 -10.82 9.17 -2.65
CA VAL A 21 -12.30 9.23 -2.74
C VAL A 21 -12.88 10.26 -3.72
N ASN A 22 -12.10 11.30 -4.06
CA ASN A 22 -12.52 12.35 -5.00
C ASN A 22 -11.92 12.17 -6.41
N ALA A 23 -11.17 11.10 -6.66
CA ALA A 23 -10.60 10.79 -7.96
C ALA A 23 -11.56 9.88 -8.74
N LEU A 24 -12.11 10.39 -9.85
CA LEU A 24 -12.96 9.60 -10.75
C LEU A 24 -12.13 8.60 -11.56
N ASN A 25 -10.87 8.92 -11.82
CA ASN A 25 -9.89 8.07 -12.47
C ASN A 25 -8.47 8.41 -12.00
N LYS A 26 -7.48 7.68 -12.51
CA LYS A 26 -6.05 7.87 -12.18
C LYS A 26 -5.57 9.30 -12.46
N ASP A 27 -6.06 9.96 -13.50
CA ASP A 27 -5.59 11.29 -13.91
C ASP A 27 -6.06 12.39 -12.95
N ASN A 28 -7.03 12.09 -12.08
CA ASN A 28 -7.44 13.00 -11.00
C ASN A 28 -6.55 12.90 -9.75
N ILE A 29 -5.65 11.92 -9.67
CA ILE A 29 -4.78 11.73 -8.52
C ILE A 29 -3.55 12.61 -8.68
N THR A 30 -3.41 13.60 -7.80
CA THR A 30 -2.28 14.54 -7.87
C THR A 30 -1.08 14.07 -7.05
N ASN A 31 0.11 14.62 -7.34
CA ASN A 31 1.30 14.41 -6.51
C ASN A 31 1.08 14.85 -5.05
N ALA A 32 0.24 15.88 -4.82
CA ALA A 32 -0.10 16.34 -3.48
C ALA A 32 -0.96 15.32 -2.71
N ASP A 33 -1.88 14.63 -3.40
CA ASP A 33 -2.66 13.54 -2.80
C ASP A 33 -1.75 12.39 -2.39
N VAL A 34 -0.84 11.98 -3.27
CA VAL A 34 0.14 10.92 -2.97
C VAL A 34 1.04 11.32 -1.79
N ALA A 35 1.55 12.57 -1.78
CA ALA A 35 2.39 13.07 -0.70
C ALA A 35 1.68 13.09 0.66
N ARG A 36 0.37 13.41 0.69
CA ARG A 36 -0.44 13.36 1.91
C ARG A 36 -0.50 11.93 2.48
N GLU A 37 -0.73 10.93 1.64
CA GLU A 37 -0.79 9.53 2.09
C GLU A 37 0.58 9.00 2.52
N ILE A 38 1.67 9.43 1.87
CA ILE A 38 3.05 9.14 2.31
C ILE A 38 3.31 9.74 3.69
N ASN A 39 2.97 11.01 3.92
CA ASN A 39 3.15 11.67 5.21
C ASN A 39 2.33 10.98 6.32
N ALA A 40 1.09 10.59 6.02
CA ALA A 40 0.25 9.82 6.93
C ALA A 40 0.85 8.44 7.24
N HIS A 41 1.42 7.77 6.24
CA HIS A 41 2.13 6.50 6.45
C HIS A 41 3.34 6.67 7.39
N ILE A 42 4.17 7.70 7.17
CA ILE A 42 5.35 7.99 8.01
C ILE A 42 4.91 8.22 9.46
N ASN A 43 3.86 9.02 9.67
CA ASN A 43 3.33 9.26 11.01
C ASN A 43 2.84 7.96 11.68
N ARG A 44 2.06 7.13 10.99
CA ARG A 44 1.62 5.81 11.49
C ARG A 44 2.81 4.92 11.84
N LEU A 45 3.84 4.93 10.99
CA LEU A 45 5.05 4.14 11.20
C LEU A 45 5.80 4.55 12.47
N GLN A 46 6.02 5.86 12.66
CA GLN A 46 6.73 6.42 13.80
C GLN A 46 5.99 6.21 15.13
N ASN A 47 4.66 6.20 15.10
CA ASN A 47 3.83 5.99 16.28
C ASN A 47 3.55 4.50 16.58
N GLY A 48 4.21 3.56 15.88
CA GLY A 48 4.01 2.14 16.12
C GLY A 48 2.60 1.65 15.79
N TYR A 49 1.90 2.29 14.85
CA TYR A 49 0.52 1.90 14.51
C TYR A 49 0.43 0.47 13.96
N TYR A 50 1.45 0.01 13.23
CA TYR A 50 1.48 -1.31 12.60
C TYR A 50 2.07 -2.36 13.56
N GLN A 51 1.21 -2.99 14.37
CA GLN A 51 1.64 -3.97 15.38
C GLN A 51 1.61 -5.43 14.88
N ASN A 52 0.58 -5.79 14.11
CA ASN A 52 0.37 -7.16 13.65
C ASN A 52 0.05 -7.19 12.16
N CYS A 53 0.40 -8.30 11.51
CA CYS A 53 0.09 -8.54 10.11
C CYS A 53 -0.03 -10.06 9.85
N ALA A 54 -0.98 -10.43 8.99
CA ALA A 54 -1.04 -11.75 8.39
C ALA A 54 -0.31 -11.74 7.03
N PRO A 55 0.81 -12.47 6.86
CA PRO A 55 1.56 -12.49 5.60
C PRO A 55 0.74 -13.04 4.44
N LYS A 56 0.88 -12.44 3.26
CA LYS A 56 0.25 -12.85 1.99
C LYS A 56 1.22 -12.62 0.83
N ASP A 57 0.96 -13.22 -0.33
CA ASP A 57 1.74 -13.02 -1.56
C ASP A 57 0.99 -12.20 -2.62
N THR A 58 -0.31 -11.95 -2.40
CA THR A 58 -1.20 -11.29 -3.35
C THR A 58 -2.15 -10.35 -2.61
N VAL A 59 -2.38 -9.16 -3.18
CA VAL A 59 -3.33 -8.16 -2.66
C VAL A 59 -4.08 -7.48 -3.80
N ILE A 60 -5.35 -7.15 -3.55
CA ILE A 60 -6.13 -6.33 -4.48
C ILE A 60 -5.80 -4.86 -4.25
N VAL A 61 -5.36 -4.17 -5.29
CA VAL A 61 -5.29 -2.71 -5.34
C VAL A 61 -6.70 -2.19 -5.69
N PRO A 62 -7.33 -1.40 -4.81
CA PRO A 62 -8.63 -0.80 -5.09
C PRO A 62 -8.58 0.16 -6.28
N ASP A 63 -9.71 0.32 -6.96
CA ASP A 63 -9.85 1.34 -8.00
C ASP A 63 -9.57 2.73 -7.41
N THR A 64 -8.90 3.59 -8.19
CA THR A 64 -8.40 4.90 -7.78
C THR A 64 -7.77 4.90 -6.37
N GLY A 65 -7.11 3.80 -6.01
CA GLY A 65 -6.57 3.57 -4.68
C GLY A 65 -5.13 3.13 -4.66
N TYR A 66 -4.70 2.75 -3.47
CA TYR A 66 -3.32 2.37 -3.20
C TYR A 66 -3.24 1.31 -2.10
N VAL A 67 -2.12 0.61 -2.08
CA VAL A 67 -1.77 -0.35 -1.03
C VAL A 67 -0.34 -0.07 -0.61
N ILE A 68 -0.09 -0.04 0.70
CA ILE A 68 1.26 0.04 1.27
C ILE A 68 1.61 -1.33 1.81
N ILE A 69 2.65 -1.94 1.24
CA ILE A 69 3.16 -3.25 1.67
C ILE A 69 4.53 -3.14 2.34
N ARG A 70 4.85 -4.09 3.21
CA ARG A 70 6.18 -4.30 3.79
C ARG A 70 6.59 -5.75 3.63
N PHE A 71 7.79 -5.98 3.13
CA PHE A 71 8.44 -7.29 3.13
C PHE A 71 9.88 -7.13 3.60
N LYS A 72 10.50 -8.23 4.00
CA LYS A 72 11.91 -8.26 4.37
C LYS A 72 12.69 -8.75 3.15
N ALA A 73 13.71 -8.00 2.73
CA ALA A 73 14.56 -8.39 1.61
C ALA A 73 15.63 -9.38 2.07
N ASP A 74 15.23 -10.62 2.34
CA ASP A 74 16.08 -11.71 2.83
C ASP A 74 16.17 -12.92 1.90
N ASN A 75 15.76 -12.76 0.63
CA ASN A 75 15.83 -13.80 -0.39
C ASN A 75 16.52 -13.28 -1.67
N PRO A 76 17.84 -13.54 -1.85
CA PRO A 76 18.54 -13.20 -3.08
C PRO A 76 17.90 -13.90 -4.29
N GLY A 77 17.56 -13.15 -5.33
CA GLY A 77 16.90 -13.65 -6.54
C GLY A 77 16.66 -12.59 -7.59
#